data_AF-A0A3D3FY40-F1
#
_entry.id   AF-A0A3D3FY40-F1
#
_cell.length_a   1.000
_cell.length_b   1.000
_cell.length_c   1.000
_cell.angle_alpha   90.00
_cell.angle_beta   90.00
_cell.angle_gamma   90.00
#
_symmetry.space_group_name_H-M   'P 1'
#
loop_
_entity.id
_entity.type
_entity.pdbx_description
1 polymer ?
#
loop_
_entity_poly.entity_id
_entity_poly.type
_entity_poly.pdbx_seq_one_letter_code
_entity_poly.pdbx_strand_id
1 'polypeptide(L)'
;MATLNKKQKIFIVRSLAVFNTPQETVLLVKEEFGLEVSRQQVETYDPTKRAGKDLSTELKSEFEVARKEFLDTPQNIPIANLSVRLQRLENQYQKHGKNRVAALSILKQAAEDMGGKYTNRQEITGKDGEALQTTVVHATQDQVEAAVKKAQEEY
;
A
#
# COMPACT_ATOMS: atom_id res chain seq x y z
N MET A 1 24.98 -1.06 -28.82
CA MET A 1 24.28 -0.58 -27.59
C MET A 1 25.11 0.52 -26.97
N ALA A 2 24.49 1.50 -26.34
CA ALA A 2 25.21 2.60 -25.71
C ALA A 2 26.12 2.12 -24.57
N THR A 3 27.34 2.65 -24.48
CA THR A 3 28.23 2.39 -23.34
C THR A 3 27.80 3.26 -22.16
N LEU A 4 27.43 2.61 -21.05
CA LEU A 4 26.92 3.30 -19.86
C LEU A 4 28.04 3.60 -18.86
N ASN A 5 28.08 4.83 -18.37
CA ASN A 5 28.94 5.24 -17.26
C ASN A 5 28.34 4.85 -15.89
N LYS A 6 29.10 5.03 -14.80
CA LYS A 6 28.66 4.64 -13.45
C LYS A 6 27.34 5.31 -13.02
N LYS A 7 27.18 6.61 -13.28
CA LYS A 7 25.97 7.37 -12.93
C LYS A 7 24.73 6.80 -13.63
N GLN A 8 24.84 6.52 -14.93
CA GLN A 8 23.75 5.97 -15.74
C GLN A 8 23.37 4.55 -15.29
N LYS A 9 24.35 3.71 -14.95
CA LYS A 9 24.10 2.37 -14.41
C LYS A 9 23.34 2.43 -13.08
N ILE A 10 23.78 3.29 -12.16
CA ILE A 10 23.10 3.49 -10.87
C ILE A 10 21.67 4.00 -11.07
N PHE A 11 21.47 4.94 -11.99
CA PHE A 11 20.13 5.44 -12.32
C PHE A 11 19.19 4.31 -12.80
N ILE A 12 19.66 3.49 -13.73
CA ILE A 12 18.87 2.35 -14.25
C ILE A 12 18.51 1.38 -13.11
N VAL A 13 19.49 1.01 -12.29
CA VAL A 13 19.30 0.12 -11.14
C VAL A 13 18.25 0.68 -10.17
N ARG A 14 18.35 1.96 -9.81
CA ARG A 14 17.40 2.63 -8.91
C ARG A 14 16.00 2.72 -9.51
N SER A 15 15.88 3.04 -10.80
CA SER A 15 14.57 3.08 -11.50
C SER A 15 13.88 1.71 -11.47
N LEU A 16 14.62 0.63 -11.72
CA LEU A 16 14.08 -0.73 -11.63
C LEU A 16 13.75 -1.12 -10.17
N ALA A 17 14.54 -0.63 -9.20
CA ALA A 17 14.33 -0.84 -7.77
C ALA A 17 13.03 -0.18 -7.24
N VAL A 18 12.47 0.82 -7.94
CA VAL A 18 11.17 1.42 -7.61
C VAL A 18 10.02 0.88 -8.48
N PHE A 19 10.17 -0.35 -8.99
CA PHE A 19 9.18 -1.07 -9.81
C PHE A 19 8.88 -0.46 -11.18
N ASN A 20 9.73 0.42 -11.73
CA ASN A 20 9.60 0.76 -13.15
C ASN A 20 9.87 -0.47 -14.02
N THR A 21 9.09 -0.63 -15.08
CA THR A 21 9.34 -1.63 -16.10
C THR A 21 10.58 -1.25 -16.92
N PRO A 22 11.27 -2.23 -17.54
CA PRO A 22 12.39 -1.91 -18.41
C PRO A 22 12.05 -0.94 -19.54
N GLN A 23 10.80 -0.94 -20.02
CA GLN A 23 10.35 -0.01 -21.06
C GLN A 23 10.25 1.42 -20.52
N GLU A 24 9.68 1.61 -19.33
CA GLU A 24 9.63 2.92 -18.66
C GLU A 24 11.03 3.44 -18.34
N THR A 25 11.91 2.58 -17.82
CA THR A 25 13.30 2.96 -17.53
C THR A 25 14.06 3.38 -18.79
N VAL A 26 13.82 2.77 -19.96
CA VAL A 26 14.39 3.23 -21.23
C VAL A 26 13.96 4.67 -21.54
N LEU A 27 12.67 4.99 -21.36
CA LEU A 27 12.15 6.34 -21.59
C LEU A 27 12.76 7.34 -20.61
N LEU A 28 12.85 6.99 -19.32
CA LEU A 28 13.46 7.82 -18.28
C LEU A 28 14.95 8.07 -18.54
N VAL A 29 15.70 7.07 -19.00
CA VAL A 29 17.11 7.25 -19.38
C VAL A 29 17.26 8.20 -20.57
N LYS A 30 16.35 8.12 -21.55
CA LYS A 30 16.34 9.03 -22.70
C LYS A 30 15.99 10.46 -22.27
N GLU A 31 15.06 10.64 -21.34
CA GLU A 31 14.68 11.95 -20.80
C GLU A 31 15.80 12.58 -19.98
N GLU A 32 16.38 11.83 -19.03
CA GLU A 32 17.38 12.33 -18.09
C GLU A 32 18.76 12.52 -18.73
N PHE A 33 19.16 11.64 -19.65
CA PHE A 33 20.52 11.61 -20.21
C PHE A 33 20.60 11.80 -21.73
N GLY A 34 19.46 11.95 -22.44
CA GLY A 34 19.44 12.01 -23.90
C GLY A 34 19.94 10.73 -24.57
N LEU A 35 19.97 9.61 -23.85
CA LEU A 35 20.63 8.38 -24.29
C LEU A 35 19.62 7.31 -24.71
N GLU A 36 19.81 6.76 -25.92
CA GLU A 36 19.03 5.62 -26.38
C GLU A 36 19.65 4.30 -25.92
N VAL A 37 18.95 3.61 -25.03
CA VAL A 37 19.29 2.27 -24.54
C VAL A 37 18.22 1.28 -24.96
N SER A 38 18.61 0.02 -25.17
CA SER A 38 17.63 -1.03 -25.47
C SER A 38 16.98 -1.56 -24.20
N ARG A 39 15.75 -2.06 -24.32
CA ARG A 39 15.04 -2.75 -23.24
C ARG A 39 15.84 -3.92 -22.68
N GLN A 40 16.47 -4.71 -23.56
CA GLN A 40 17.30 -5.86 -23.17
C GLN A 40 18.53 -5.43 -22.37
N GLN A 41 19.14 -4.29 -22.73
CA GLN A 41 20.28 -3.74 -21.99
C GLN A 41 19.86 -3.35 -20.57
N VAL A 42 18.72 -2.66 -20.44
CA VAL A 42 18.16 -2.26 -19.14
C VAL A 42 17.87 -3.49 -18.28
N GLU A 43 17.33 -4.57 -18.85
CA GLU A 43 17.06 -5.82 -18.12
C GLU A 43 18.30 -6.47 -17.49
N THR A 44 19.50 -6.23 -18.02
CA THR A 44 20.75 -6.72 -17.40
C THR A 44 21.11 -6.05 -16.08
N TYR A 45 20.46 -4.92 -15.75
CA TYR A 45 20.63 -4.19 -14.50
C TYR A 45 19.57 -4.54 -13.44
N ASP A 46 18.71 -5.53 -13.72
CA ASP A 46 17.72 -6.04 -12.78
C ASP A 46 18.20 -7.36 -12.16
N PRO A 47 18.63 -7.39 -10.89
CA PRO A 47 19.12 -8.61 -10.25
C PRO A 47 18.02 -9.64 -9.98
N THR A 48 16.74 -9.25 -10.07
CA THR A 48 15.60 -10.18 -9.92
C THR A 48 15.33 -10.99 -11.18
N LYS A 49 15.94 -10.60 -12.32
CA LYS A 49 15.77 -11.27 -13.61
C LYS A 49 16.99 -12.09 -13.98
N ARG A 50 16.76 -13.13 -14.80
CA ARG A 50 17.83 -13.96 -15.36
C ARG A 50 18.89 -13.13 -16.13
N ALA A 51 18.48 -12.06 -16.79
CA ALA A 51 19.39 -11.17 -17.53
C ALA A 51 20.37 -10.42 -16.62
N GLY A 52 20.02 -10.14 -15.36
CA GLY A 52 20.89 -9.46 -14.39
C GLY A 52 21.63 -10.38 -13.44
N LYS A 53 21.71 -11.69 -13.72
CA LYS A 53 22.44 -12.66 -12.89
C LYS A 53 23.90 -12.26 -12.65
N ASP A 54 24.55 -11.71 -13.68
CA ASP A 54 25.97 -11.32 -13.69
C ASP A 54 26.20 -9.86 -13.27
N LEU A 55 25.17 -9.19 -12.73
CA LEU A 55 25.27 -7.82 -12.23
C LEU A 55 26.28 -7.75 -11.07
N SER A 56 27.09 -6.69 -11.03
CA SER A 56 28.11 -6.50 -10.00
C SER A 56 27.51 -6.43 -8.59
N THR A 57 28.29 -6.84 -7.59
CA THR A 57 27.88 -6.80 -6.18
C THR A 57 27.50 -5.39 -5.72
N GLU A 58 28.24 -4.36 -6.18
CA GLU A 58 27.93 -2.96 -5.91
C GLU A 58 26.53 -2.56 -6.40
N LEU A 59 26.20 -2.90 -7.66
CA LEU A 59 24.90 -2.54 -8.25
C LEU A 59 23.75 -3.38 -7.66
N LYS A 60 24.01 -4.64 -7.29
CA LYS A 60 23.06 -5.45 -6.52
C LYS A 60 22.75 -4.80 -5.17
N SER A 61 23.77 -4.37 -4.43
CA SER A 61 23.59 -3.67 -3.16
C SER A 61 22.77 -2.38 -3.33
N GLU A 62 23.07 -1.60 -4.37
CA GLU A 62 22.34 -0.37 -4.67
C GLU A 62 20.85 -0.64 -4.98
N PHE A 63 20.56 -1.71 -5.71
CA PHE A 63 19.19 -2.13 -5.99
C PHE A 63 18.42 -2.43 -4.71
N GLU A 64 19.00 -3.22 -3.81
CA GLU A 64 18.34 -3.63 -2.56
C GLU A 64 18.14 -2.43 -1.61
N VAL A 65 19.12 -1.53 -1.53
CA VAL A 65 18.99 -0.29 -0.75
C VAL A 65 17.84 0.56 -1.29
N ALA A 66 17.82 0.85 -2.59
CA ALA A 66 16.77 1.66 -3.21
C ALA A 66 15.38 1.00 -3.11
N ARG A 67 15.30 -0.33 -3.25
CA ARG A 67 14.06 -1.11 -3.07
C ARG A 67 13.54 -0.96 -1.65
N LYS A 68 14.41 -1.12 -0.66
CA LYS A 68 14.07 -0.99 0.75
C LYS A 68 13.59 0.41 1.07
N GLU A 69 14.32 1.44 0.64
CA GLU A 69 13.92 2.85 0.83
C GLU A 69 12.53 3.15 0.26
N PHE A 70 12.22 2.62 -0.93
CA PHE A 70 10.92 2.78 -1.56
C PHE A 70 9.78 2.12 -0.77
N LEU A 71 10.02 0.89 -0.27
CA LEU A 71 9.01 0.14 0.48
C LEU A 71 8.82 0.66 1.92
N ASP A 72 9.89 1.11 2.58
CA ASP A 72 9.86 1.59 3.97
C ASP A 72 9.27 3.00 4.08
N THR A 73 9.16 3.74 2.97
CA THR A 73 8.69 5.14 2.97
C THR A 73 7.40 5.38 2.18
N PRO A 74 6.30 4.63 2.44
CA PRO A 74 5.06 4.78 1.70
C PRO A 74 4.43 6.17 1.89
N GLN A 75 4.66 6.84 3.02
CA GLN A 75 4.11 8.16 3.31
C GLN A 75 4.64 9.27 2.39
N ASN A 76 5.76 9.05 1.70
CA ASN A 76 6.24 9.97 0.66
C ASN A 76 5.38 9.89 -0.61
N ILE A 77 4.59 8.82 -0.78
CA ILE A 77 3.66 8.71 -1.88
C ILE A 77 2.44 9.58 -1.56
N PRO A 78 2.14 10.63 -2.35
CA PRO A 78 1.08 11.58 -2.04
C PRO A 78 -0.31 10.98 -1.79
N ILE A 79 -0.63 9.85 -2.44
CA ILE A 79 -1.92 9.17 -2.23
C ILE A 79 -1.93 8.33 -0.93
N ALA A 80 -0.79 7.95 -0.38
CA ALA A 80 -0.72 7.25 0.90
C ALA A 80 -0.75 8.22 2.10
N ASN A 81 -0.34 9.47 1.90
CA ASN A 81 -0.35 10.51 2.92
C ASN A 81 -1.76 11.09 3.15
N LEU A 82 -2.26 11.04 4.39
CA LEU A 82 -3.60 11.52 4.76
C LEU A 82 -3.78 13.02 4.46
N SER A 83 -2.84 13.86 4.90
CA SER A 83 -2.94 15.32 4.73
C SER A 83 -3.02 15.71 3.26
N VAL A 84 -2.23 15.04 2.41
CA VAL A 84 -2.23 15.31 0.96
C VAL A 84 -3.51 14.82 0.28
N ARG A 85 -4.04 13.66 0.68
CA ARG A 85 -5.35 13.19 0.19
C ARG A 85 -6.47 14.17 0.55
N LEU A 86 -6.52 14.63 1.80
CA LEU A 86 -7.53 15.58 2.25
C LEU A 86 -7.44 16.92 1.50
N GLN A 87 -6.22 17.44 1.29
CA GLN A 87 -6.03 18.64 0.48
C GLN A 87 -6.53 18.47 -0.96
N ARG A 88 -6.28 17.31 -1.57
CA ARG A 88 -6.81 16.99 -2.91
C ARG A 88 -8.33 16.92 -2.92
N LEU A 89 -8.95 16.31 -1.90
CA LEU A 89 -10.40 16.25 -1.75
C LEU A 89 -11.01 17.64 -1.56
N GLU A 90 -10.40 18.50 -0.74
CA GLU A 90 -10.82 19.90 -0.56
C GLU A 90 -10.78 20.66 -1.89
N ASN A 91 -9.68 20.55 -2.65
CA ASN A 91 -9.57 21.17 -3.96
C ASN A 91 -10.67 20.68 -4.93
N GLN A 92 -11.01 19.39 -4.91
CA GLN A 92 -12.10 18.83 -5.70
C GLN A 92 -13.46 19.37 -5.25
N TYR A 93 -13.68 19.51 -3.94
CA TYR A 93 -14.90 20.06 -3.38
C TYR A 93 -15.10 21.52 -3.83
N GLN A 94 -14.07 22.35 -3.76
CA GLN A 94 -14.13 23.74 -4.22
C GLN A 94 -14.45 23.83 -5.72
N LYS A 95 -13.91 22.92 -6.53
CA LYS A 95 -14.16 22.88 -7.98
C LYS A 95 -15.55 22.35 -8.35
N HIS A 96 -16.06 21.38 -7.61
CA HIS A 96 -17.28 20.63 -7.95
C HIS A 96 -18.45 20.82 -6.99
N GLY A 97 -18.34 21.73 -6.02
CA GLY A 97 -19.32 21.92 -4.93
C GLY A 97 -20.73 22.29 -5.38
N LYS A 98 -20.90 22.84 -6.59
CA LYS A 98 -22.21 23.11 -7.19
C LYS A 98 -22.96 21.83 -7.60
N ASN A 99 -22.24 20.74 -7.88
CA ASN A 99 -22.85 19.43 -8.11
C ASN A 99 -23.03 18.74 -6.76
N ARG A 100 -24.28 18.74 -6.26
CA ARG A 100 -24.63 18.15 -4.95
C ARG A 100 -24.22 16.69 -4.81
N VAL A 101 -24.33 15.88 -5.87
CA VAL A 101 -23.93 14.46 -5.81
C VAL A 101 -22.41 14.34 -5.66
N ALA A 102 -21.63 15.09 -6.44
CA ALA A 102 -20.18 15.10 -6.35
C ALA A 102 -19.70 15.64 -4.99
N ALA A 103 -20.29 16.74 -4.53
CA ALA A 103 -19.99 17.34 -3.23
C ALA A 103 -20.18 16.35 -2.07
N LEU A 104 -21.32 15.66 -2.03
CA LEU A 104 -21.61 14.65 -1.01
C LEU A 104 -20.64 13.45 -1.11
N SER A 105 -20.28 13.02 -2.31
CA SER A 105 -19.32 11.94 -2.52
C SER A 105 -17.92 12.31 -2.01
N ILE A 106 -17.47 13.54 -2.25
CA ILE A 106 -16.15 14.02 -1.80
C ILE A 106 -16.12 14.15 -0.28
N LEU A 107 -17.16 14.74 0.32
CA LEU A 107 -17.27 14.85 1.78
C LEU A 107 -17.31 13.47 2.46
N LYS A 108 -18.02 12.51 1.87
CA LYS A 108 -18.02 11.11 2.34
C LYS A 108 -16.61 10.52 2.30
N GLN A 109 -15.91 10.64 1.16
CA GLN A 109 -14.55 10.12 1.04
C GLN A 109 -13.59 10.76 2.07
N ALA A 110 -13.71 12.07 2.32
CA ALA A 110 -12.91 12.76 3.32
C ALA A 110 -13.19 12.24 4.76
N ALA A 111 -14.46 12.00 5.09
CA ALA A 111 -14.84 11.41 6.37
C ALA A 111 -14.32 9.96 6.53
N GLU A 112 -14.35 9.17 5.46
CA GLU A 112 -13.83 7.80 5.46
C GLU A 112 -12.30 7.77 5.63
N ASP A 113 -11.58 8.68 4.98
CA ASP A 113 -10.13 8.87 5.14
C ASP A 113 -9.76 9.30 6.57
N MET A 114 -10.52 10.24 7.16
CA MET A 114 -10.33 10.70 8.53
C MET A 114 -10.67 9.65 9.58
N GLY A 115 -11.74 8.88 9.35
CA GLY A 115 -12.21 7.82 10.25
C GLY A 115 -11.39 6.53 10.17
N GLY A 116 -10.31 6.50 9.39
CA GLY A 116 -9.45 5.31 9.26
C GLY A 116 -10.13 4.12 8.58
N LYS A 117 -11.19 4.34 7.78
CA LYS A 117 -11.98 3.26 7.14
C LYS A 117 -11.14 2.32 6.28
N TYR A 118 -10.10 2.84 5.64
CA TYR A 118 -9.19 2.09 4.77
C TYR A 118 -7.89 1.68 5.48
N THR A 119 -7.91 1.60 6.80
CA THR A 119 -6.78 1.10 7.59
C THR A 119 -7.05 -0.32 8.07
N ASN A 120 -5.98 -1.06 8.38
CA ASN A 120 -6.07 -2.41 8.93
C ASN A 120 -6.51 -2.44 10.42
N ARG A 121 -6.88 -1.28 10.99
CA ARG A 121 -7.30 -1.14 12.38
C ARG A 121 -8.77 -0.77 12.42
N GLN A 122 -9.55 -1.58 13.12
CA GLN A 122 -10.94 -1.28 13.45
C GLN A 122 -11.08 -1.16 14.96
N GLU A 123 -11.58 -0.02 15.42
CA GLU A 123 -11.94 0.17 16.83
C GLU A 123 -13.42 -0.14 16.99
N ILE A 124 -13.74 -1.10 17.85
CA ILE A 124 -15.11 -1.51 18.14
C ILE A 124 -15.38 -1.13 19.60
N THR A 125 -16.34 -0.25 19.81
CA THR A 125 -16.79 0.19 21.13
C THR A 125 -18.23 -0.22 21.38
N GLY A 126 -18.64 -0.22 22.64
CA GLY A 126 -20.05 -0.32 23.03
C GLY A 126 -20.84 0.91 22.61
N LYS A 127 -22.15 0.88 22.87
CA LYS A 127 -23.05 2.01 22.59
C LYS A 127 -22.48 3.30 23.20
N ASP A 128 -22.54 4.40 22.44
CA ASP A 128 -22.06 5.72 22.88
C ASP A 128 -20.57 5.76 23.32
N GLY A 129 -19.76 4.81 22.86
CA GLY A 129 -18.33 4.71 23.23
C GLY A 129 -18.07 3.98 24.55
N GLU A 130 -19.10 3.39 25.15
CA GLU A 130 -18.95 2.59 26.38
C GLU A 130 -18.13 1.31 26.13
N ALA A 131 -17.76 0.64 27.22
CA ALA A 131 -17.12 -0.67 27.13
C ALA A 131 -18.02 -1.69 26.41
N LEU A 132 -17.40 -2.57 25.62
CA LEU A 132 -18.11 -3.69 25.01
C LEU A 132 -18.68 -4.58 26.10
N GLN A 133 -20.01 -4.64 26.19
CA GLN A 133 -20.68 -5.57 27.09
C GLN A 133 -20.69 -6.95 26.44
N THR A 134 -19.85 -7.85 26.94
CA THR A 134 -19.89 -9.27 26.59
C THR A 134 -20.74 -10.01 27.62
N THR A 135 -21.93 -10.45 27.23
CA THR A 135 -22.71 -11.37 28.07
C THR A 135 -22.14 -12.78 27.89
N VAL A 136 -21.20 -13.17 28.75
CA VAL A 136 -20.71 -14.55 28.80
C VAL A 136 -21.59 -15.31 29.78
N VAL A 137 -22.51 -16.14 29.27
CA VAL A 137 -23.30 -17.03 30.12
C VAL A 137 -22.49 -18.32 30.32
N HIS A 138 -21.94 -18.50 31.52
CA HIS A 138 -21.34 -19.77 31.92
C HIS A 138 -22.44 -20.65 32.50
N ALA A 139 -22.82 -21.73 31.78
CA ALA A 139 -23.66 -22.76 32.36
C ALA A 139 -22.83 -23.51 33.42
N THR A 140 -23.35 -23.63 34.64
CA THR A 140 -22.72 -24.48 35.66
C THR A 140 -22.97 -25.94 35.34
N GLN A 141 -22.09 -26.82 35.83
CA GLN A 141 -22.25 -28.28 35.65
C GLN A 141 -23.63 -28.75 36.11
N ASP A 142 -24.11 -28.26 37.27
CA ASP A 142 -25.44 -28.57 37.79
C ASP A 142 -26.59 -28.13 36.87
N GLN A 143 -26.45 -26.98 36.20
CA GLN A 143 -27.45 -26.49 35.23
C GLN A 143 -27.47 -27.37 33.97
N VAL A 144 -26.31 -27.85 33.53
CA VAL A 144 -26.19 -28.79 32.42
C VAL A 144 -26.80 -30.14 32.80
N GLU A 145 -26.49 -30.66 33.98
CA GLU A 145 -27.02 -31.94 34.48
C GLU A 145 -28.53 -31.88 34.69
N ALA A 146 -29.07 -30.78 35.23
CA ALA A 146 -30.50 -30.57 35.36
C ALA A 146 -31.21 -30.49 34.01
N ALA A 147 -30.61 -29.84 33.01
CA ALA A 147 -31.16 -29.79 31.65
C ALA A 147 -31.15 -31.17 30.98
N VAL A 148 -30.07 -31.94 31.13
CA VAL A 148 -29.96 -33.32 30.61
C VAL A 148 -31.00 -34.23 31.26
N LYS A 149 -31.14 -34.15 32.59
CA LYS A 149 -32.13 -34.96 33.33
C LYS A 149 -33.55 -34.64 32.88
N LYS A 150 -33.89 -33.35 32.76
CA LYS A 150 -35.22 -32.93 32.29
C LYS A 150 -35.50 -33.42 30.86
N ALA A 151 -34.51 -33.38 29.97
CA ALA A 151 -34.64 -33.88 28.61
C ALA A 151 -34.83 -35.42 28.54
N GLN A 152 -34.29 -36.16 29.51
CA GLN A 152 -34.46 -37.61 29.63
C GLN A 152 -35.81 -38.01 30.23
N GLU A 153 -36.41 -37.15 31.07
CA GLU A 153 -37.74 -37.38 31.65
C GLU A 153 -38.89 -37.12 30.66
N GLU A 154 -38.65 -36.36 29.59
CA GLU A 154 -39.62 -36.08 28.52
C GLU A 154 -39.65 -37.19 27.42
N TYR A 155 -38.86 -38.25 27.54
CA TYR A 155 -38.78 -39.41 26.63
C TYR A 155 -39.34 -40.69 27.27
#